data_AF-A0A235IVY2-F1
#
_entry.id   AF-A0A235IVY2-F1
#
_cell.length_a   1.000
_cell.length_b   1.000
_cell.length_c   1.000
_cell.angle_alpha   90.00
_cell.angle_beta   90.00
_cell.angle_gamma   90.00
#
_symmetry.space_group_name_H-M   'P 1'
#
loop_
_entity.id
_entity.type
_entity.pdbx_description
1 polymer ?
#
loop_
_entity_poly.entity_id
_entity_poly.type
_entity_poly.pdbx_seq_one_letter_code
_entity_poly.pdbx_strand_id
1 'polypeptide(L)' 'MMAGHPFHDQLSLEEQAEKLGKQAVSLGLIPSFVVHYFPDTWVFYIPNESQSEALTPEEAYFRLKQLIKQ' A
#
# COMPACT_ATOMS: atom_id res chain seq x y z
N MET A 1 16.75 2.26 20.18
CA MET A 1 15.78 3.36 20.03
C MET A 1 14.83 2.98 18.91
N MET A 2 13.66 2.41 19.21
CA MET A 2 12.67 2.05 18.20
C MET A 2 11.75 3.25 18.01
N ALA A 3 11.86 3.89 16.85
CA ALA A 3 10.96 4.95 16.44
C ALA A 3 9.53 4.39 16.44
N GLY A 4 8.64 5.00 17.21
CA GLY A 4 7.23 4.61 17.27
C GLY A 4 6.58 4.84 15.92
N HIS A 5 6.39 3.75 15.16
CA HIS A 5 5.52 3.75 14.00
C HIS A 5 4.06 3.94 14.47
N PRO A 6 3.24 4.72 13.76
CA PRO A 6 1.86 5.00 14.17
C PRO A 6 0.91 3.80 13.98
N PHE A 7 1.44 2.63 13.64
CA PHE A 7 0.68 1.40 13.42
C PHE A 7 0.83 0.54 14.67
N HIS A 8 -0.27 0.41 15.41
CA HIS A 8 -0.29 -0.35 16.64
C HIS A 8 -0.27 -1.87 16.37
N ASP A 9 -0.65 -2.30 15.15
CA ASP A 9 -0.62 -3.67 14.67
C ASP A 9 -0.42 -3.73 13.14
N GLN A 10 0.25 -4.78 12.65
CA GLN A 10 0.55 -4.97 11.21
C GLN A 10 -0.72 -5.04 10.34
N LEU A 11 -1.78 -5.63 10.86
CA LEU A 11 -3.08 -5.70 10.19
C LEU A 11 -3.64 -4.31 9.88
N SER A 12 -3.52 -3.36 10.81
CA SER A 12 -4.02 -1.98 10.57
C SER A 12 -3.24 -1.27 9.49
N LEU A 13 -1.93 -1.54 9.35
CA LEU A 13 -1.12 -1.02 8.26
C LEU A 13 -1.57 -1.61 6.91
N GLU A 14 -1.77 -2.92 6.87
CA GLU A 14 -2.24 -3.65 5.68
C GLU A 14 -3.61 -3.14 5.20
N GLU A 15 -4.57 -2.99 6.11
CA GLU A 15 -5.89 -2.41 5.81
C GLU A 15 -5.78 -0.97 5.31
N GLN A 16 -4.89 -0.17 5.91
CA GLN A 16 -4.74 1.22 5.51
C GLN A 16 -4.04 1.36 4.16
N ALA A 17 -3.06 0.51 3.85
CA ALA A 17 -2.45 0.41 2.53
C ALA A 17 -3.49 0.01 1.48
N GLU A 18 -4.34 -0.98 1.79
CA GLU A 18 -5.42 -1.40 0.88
C GLU A 18 -6.40 -0.25 0.61
N LYS A 19 -6.83 0.46 1.66
CA LYS A 19 -7.75 1.60 1.54
C LYS A 19 -7.17 2.71 0.66
N LEU A 20 -5.89 3.05 0.86
CA LEU A 20 -5.22 4.04 0.02
C LEU A 20 -5.09 3.56 -1.43
N GLY A 21 -4.84 2.27 -1.68
CA GLY A 21 -4.76 1.73 -3.03
C GLY A 21 -6.08 1.81 -3.77
N LYS A 22 -7.18 1.42 -3.12
CA LYS A 22 -8.55 1.60 -3.64
C LYS A 22 -8.85 3.08 -3.93
N GLN A 23 -8.45 3.98 -3.04
CA GLN A 23 -8.63 5.41 -3.24
C GLN A 23 -7.82 5.93 -4.44
N ALA A 24 -6.56 5.52 -4.59
CA ALA A 24 -5.71 5.92 -5.71
C ALA A 24 -6.27 5.45 -7.07
N VAL A 25 -6.83 4.23 -7.14
CA VAL A 25 -7.56 3.74 -8.32
C VAL A 25 -8.81 4.59 -8.57
N SER A 26 -9.61 4.87 -7.54
CA SER A 26 -10.82 5.66 -7.67
C SER A 26 -10.57 7.11 -8.13
N LEU A 27 -9.41 7.66 -7.80
CA LEU A 27 -8.96 8.99 -8.24
C LEU A 27 -8.31 8.98 -9.63
N GLY A 28 -8.12 7.80 -10.23
CA GLY A 28 -7.43 7.65 -11.53
C GLY A 28 -5.93 7.90 -11.47
N LEU A 29 -5.32 7.88 -10.27
CA LEU A 29 -3.88 8.10 -10.09
C LEU A 29 -3.05 6.88 -10.48
N ILE A 30 -3.63 5.68 -10.36
CA ILE A 30 -3.05 4.42 -10.81
C ILE A 30 -4.10 3.63 -11.60
N PRO A 31 -3.69 2.87 -12.63
CA PRO A 31 -4.61 2.18 -13.51
C PRO A 31 -5.25 0.94 -12.87
N SER A 32 -4.57 0.31 -11.91
CA SER A 32 -5.07 -0.82 -11.15
C SER A 32 -4.33 -0.95 -9.81
N PHE A 33 -4.83 -1.82 -8.94
CA PHE A 33 -4.25 -2.12 -7.64
C PHE A 33 -4.62 -3.55 -7.26
N VAL A 34 -3.63 -4.37 -6.91
CA VAL A 34 -3.82 -5.78 -6.55
C VAL A 34 -3.23 -6.03 -5.17
N VAL A 35 -3.95 -6.82 -4.36
CA VAL A 35 -3.52 -7.27 -3.04
C VAL A 35 -3.57 -8.79 -3.00
N HIS A 36 -2.46 -9.40 -2.61
CA HIS A 36 -2.39 -10.83 -2.31
C HIS A 36 -2.39 -11.02 -0.79
N TYR A 37 -3.41 -11.72 -0.31
CA TYR A 37 -3.61 -12.02 1.10
C TYR A 37 -2.89 -13.32 1.44
N PHE A 38 -1.77 -13.24 2.17
CA PHE A 38 -1.18 -14.41 2.82
C PHE A 38 -1.55 -14.44 4.31
N PRO A 39 -1.53 -15.62 4.96
CA PRO A 39 -1.77 -15.73 6.39
C PRO A 39 -0.79 -14.91 7.25
N ASP A 40 0.45 -14.75 6.76
CA ASP A 40 1.53 -14.08 7.49
C ASP A 40 1.60 -12.56 7.20
N THR A 41 1.40 -12.15 5.94
CA THR A 41 1.40 -10.74 5.55
C THR A 41 0.73 -10.52 4.19
N TRP A 42 0.26 -9.31 3.93
CA TRP A 42 -0.26 -8.95 2.62
C TRP A 42 0.83 -8.41 1.70
N VAL A 43 0.74 -8.78 0.43
CA VAL A 43 1.64 -8.28 -0.61
C VAL A 43 0.85 -7.42 -1.57
N PHE A 44 1.40 -6.24 -1.88
CA PHE A 44 0.73 -5.24 -2.67
C PHE A 44 1.41 -5.07 -4.02
N TYR A 45 0.62 -4.91 -5.08
CA TYR A 45 1.11 -4.62 -6.41
C TYR A 45 0.47 -3.34 -6.92
N ILE A 46 1.32 -2.34 -7.16
CA ILE A 46 0.94 -1.04 -7.71
C ILE A 46 1.62 -0.93 -9.08
N PRO A 47 0.85 -0.90 -10.19
CA PRO A 47 1.41 -0.76 -11.52
C PRO A 47 2.17 0.56 -11.64
N ASN A 48 3.40 0.50 -12.15
CA ASN A 48 4.06 1.66 -12.75
C ASN A 48 4.42 1.35 -14.21
N GLU A 49 4.77 2.39 -14.96
CA GLU A 49 5.05 2.34 -16.40
C GLU A 49 6.22 1.40 -16.79
N SER A 50 7.00 0.91 -15.83
CA SER A 50 8.18 0.07 -16.05
C SER A 50 8.20 -1.23 -15.24
N GLN A 51 7.55 -1.31 -14.06
CA GLN A 51 7.63 -2.46 -13.14
C GLN A 51 6.39 -2.54 -12.23
N SER A 52 5.86 -3.76 -12.08
CA SER A 52 4.86 -4.13 -11.05
C SER A 52 5.54 -5.05 -10.03
N GLU A 53 6.38 -4.46 -9.19
CA GLU A 53 7.04 -5.20 -8.11
C GLU A 53 6.08 -5.45 -6.94
N ALA A 54 6.34 -6.54 -6.23
CA ALA A 54 5.69 -6.86 -4.96
C ALA A 54 6.19 -5.89 -3.89
N LEU A 55 5.27 -5.20 -3.22
CA LEU A 55 5.55 -4.25 -2.16
C LEU A 55 5.08 -4.81 -0.82
N THR A 56 5.84 -4.52 0.23
CA THR A 56 5.39 -4.78 1.60
C THR A 56 4.25 -3.81 2.00
N PRO A 57 3.50 -4.09 3.07
CA PRO A 57 2.47 -3.18 3.56
C PRO A 57 2.99 -1.75 3.82
N GLU A 58 4.20 -1.63 4.38
CA GLU A 58 4.87 -0.35 4.65
C GLU A 58 5.16 0.41 3.35
N GLU A 59 5.81 -0.27 2.39
CA GLU A 59 6.20 0.33 1.11
C GLU A 59 4.98 0.79 0.32
N ALA A 60 3.95 -0.05 0.26
CA ALA A 60 2.68 0.27 -0.37
C ALA A 60 2.02 1.48 0.29
N TYR A 61 1.92 1.48 1.62
CA TYR A 61 1.35 2.61 2.37
C TYR A 61 2.08 3.92 2.07
N PHE A 62 3.42 3.94 2.15
CA PHE A 62 4.21 5.14 1.92
C PHE A 62 4.03 5.66 0.49
N ARG A 63 4.11 4.77 -0.50
CA ARG A 63 3.98 5.11 -1.92
C ARG A 63 2.59 5.66 -2.24
N LEU A 64 1.54 4.99 -1.78
CA LEU A 64 0.15 5.42 -2.00
C LEU A 64 -0.17 6.74 -1.27
N LYS A 65 0.38 6.93 -0.07
CA LYS A 65 0.24 8.18 0.67
C LYS A 65 0.92 9.35 -0.04
N GLN A 66 2.07 9.12 -0.67
CA GLN A 66 2.72 10.14 -1.51
C GLN A 66 1.91 10.45 -2.77
N LEU A 67 1.34 9.43 -3.42
CA LEU A 67 0.49 9.60 -4.60
C LEU A 67 -0.76 10.44 -4.31
N ILE A 68 -1.45 10.17 -3.19
CA ILE A 68 -2.71 10.85 -2.82
C ILE A 68 -2.50 12.27 -2.26
N LYS A 69 -1.31 12.58 -1.72
CA LYS A 69 -1.01 13.90 -1.15
C LYS A 69 -0.62 14.97 -2.17
N GLN A 70 -0.51 14.63 -3.46
CA GLN A 70 -0.43 15.63 -4.53
C GLN A 70 -1.76 16.36 -4.67
#